data_AF-A0A963K2H5-F1
#
_entry.id   AF-A0A963K2H5-F1
#
_cell.length_a   1.000
_cell.length_b   1.000
_cell.length_c   1.000
_cell.angle_alpha   90.00
_cell.angle_beta   90.00
_cell.angle_gamma   90.00
#
_symmetry.space_group_name_H-M   'P 1'
#
loop_
_entity.id
_entity.type
_entity.pdbx_description
1 polymer ?
#
loop_
_entity_poly.entity_id
_entity_poly.type
_entity_poly.pdbx_seq_one_letter_code
_entity_poly.pdbx_strand_id
1 'polypeptide(L)'
;IRRSVEIKAAVVARDERETSGERALLNFGHTFGHAYEAVAGYGGGLLHGEAVAIGMVKAARLSTRLGHAPAEAAERLEAHLEALGIATSPRRIRNEGFAVDALLAAMGRDKKAEAGTVRFVLWRQVGEAFLTARVDPATLDAVLQDDH
;
A
#
# COMPACT_ATOMS: atom_id res chain seq x y z
N ILE A 1 -12.53 -14.60 8.53
CA ILE A 1 -11.48 -14.90 9.53
C ILE A 1 -10.77 -16.23 9.23
N ARG A 2 -11.42 -17.41 9.33
CA ARG A 2 -10.80 -18.73 9.08
C ARG A 2 -9.99 -18.80 7.77
N ARG A 3 -10.60 -18.40 6.65
CA ARG A 3 -9.93 -18.40 5.33
C ARG A 3 -8.71 -17.48 5.25
N SER A 4 -8.76 -16.31 5.87
CA SER A 4 -7.63 -15.36 5.93
C SER A 4 -6.48 -15.91 6.77
N VAL A 5 -6.79 -16.61 7.86
CA VAL A 5 -5.78 -17.28 8.70
C VAL A 5 -5.12 -18.43 7.95
N GLU A 6 -5.90 -19.27 7.25
CA GLU A 6 -5.38 -20.36 6.41
C GLU A 6 -4.44 -19.84 5.32
N ILE A 7 -4.81 -18.76 4.63
CA ILE A 7 -3.99 -18.15 3.57
C ILE A 7 -2.69 -17.60 4.17
N LYS A 8 -2.77 -16.82 5.26
CA LYS A 8 -1.58 -16.26 5.90
C LYS A 8 -0.65 -17.36 6.42
N ALA A 9 -1.18 -18.40 7.06
CA ALA A 9 -0.41 -19.52 7.55
C ALA A 9 0.27 -20.31 6.41
N ALA A 10 -0.44 -20.55 5.30
CA ALA A 10 0.12 -21.24 4.14
C ALA A 10 1.25 -20.43 3.47
N VAL A 11 1.11 -19.11 3.36
CA VAL A 11 2.15 -18.23 2.80
C VAL A 11 3.36 -18.17 3.74
N VAL A 12 3.15 -18.03 5.05
CA VAL A 12 4.25 -18.04 6.02
C VAL A 12 4.98 -19.38 6.02
N ALA A 13 4.27 -20.52 5.97
CA ALA A 13 4.89 -21.83 5.95
C ALA A 13 5.73 -22.09 4.68
N ARG A 14 5.37 -21.48 3.55
CA ARG A 14 6.12 -21.60 2.28
C ARG A 14 7.37 -20.73 2.25
N ASP A 15 7.40 -19.65 3.02
CA ASP A 15 8.52 -18.69 3.03
C ASP A 15 8.79 -18.14 4.44
N GLU A 16 9.01 -19.03 5.41
CA GLU A 16 9.15 -18.66 6.84
C GLU A 16 10.30 -17.66 7.07
N ARG A 17 11.38 -17.80 6.31
CA ARG A 17 12.57 -16.95 6.38
C ARG A 17 12.57 -15.77 5.40
N GLU A 18 11.46 -15.53 4.71
CA GLU A 18 11.29 -14.41 3.75
C GLU A 18 12.40 -14.39 2.67
N THR A 19 12.73 -15.57 2.18
CA THR A 19 13.77 -15.86 1.19
C THR A 19 13.26 -15.83 -0.24
N SER A 20 12.00 -16.21 -0.48
CA SER A 20 11.38 -16.21 -1.81
C SER A 20 10.66 -14.90 -2.13
N GLY A 21 10.27 -14.15 -1.10
CA GLY A 21 9.49 -12.92 -1.22
C GLY A 21 7.98 -13.16 -1.27
N GLU A 22 7.50 -14.40 -1.14
CA GLU A 22 6.07 -14.71 -1.08
C GLU A 22 5.42 -14.08 0.15
N ARG A 23 6.12 -14.10 1.30
CA ARG A 23 5.62 -13.45 2.53
C ARG A 23 5.49 -11.94 2.36
N ALA A 24 6.38 -11.32 1.58
CA ALA A 24 6.31 -9.88 1.31
C ALA A 24 5.02 -9.49 0.59
N LEU A 25 4.39 -10.38 -0.18
CA LEU A 25 3.11 -10.10 -0.87
C LEU A 25 1.95 -9.83 0.09
N LEU A 26 2.01 -10.35 1.32
CA LEU A 26 1.03 -10.05 2.36
C LEU A 26 1.04 -8.57 2.77
N ASN A 27 2.12 -7.86 2.46
CA ASN A 27 2.31 -6.45 2.74
C ASN A 27 1.76 -5.54 1.63
N PHE A 28 0.85 -6.03 0.78
CA PHE A 28 0.15 -5.19 -0.19
C PHE A 28 -0.51 -4.00 0.52
N GLY A 29 -0.24 -2.80 0.02
CA GLY A 29 -0.67 -1.53 0.60
C GLY A 29 0.09 -1.04 1.84
N HIS A 30 0.92 -1.87 2.50
CA HIS A 30 1.52 -1.50 3.79
C HIS A 30 2.61 -0.43 3.67
N THR A 31 3.37 -0.37 2.57
CA THR A 31 4.36 0.71 2.37
C THR A 31 3.71 2.10 2.39
N PHE A 32 2.54 2.23 1.77
CA PHE A 32 1.76 3.45 1.81
C PHE A 32 1.05 3.61 3.15
N GLY A 33 0.41 2.56 3.66
CA GLY A 33 -0.32 2.57 4.92
C GLY A 33 0.54 3.04 6.09
N HIS A 34 1.72 2.45 6.27
CA HIS A 34 2.66 2.86 7.32
C HIS A 34 3.12 4.31 7.15
N ALA A 35 3.24 4.82 5.92
CA ALA A 35 3.57 6.22 5.68
C ALA A 35 2.45 7.16 6.14
N TYR A 36 1.18 6.84 5.83
CA TYR A 36 0.04 7.60 6.34
C TYR A 36 -0.08 7.50 7.87
N GLU A 37 0.13 6.33 8.46
CA GLU A 37 0.12 6.15 9.93
C GLU A 37 1.22 6.99 10.59
N ALA A 38 2.44 6.95 10.06
CA ALA A 38 3.56 7.71 10.58
C ALA A 38 3.33 9.22 10.51
N VAL A 39 2.72 9.71 9.43
CA VAL A 39 2.40 11.15 9.27
C VAL A 39 1.17 11.56 10.06
N ALA A 40 0.18 10.68 10.24
CA ALA A 40 -0.99 10.92 11.09
C ALA A 40 -0.60 11.00 12.58
N GLY A 41 0.44 10.27 12.98
CA GLY A 41 0.93 10.21 14.36
C GLY A 41 0.08 9.31 15.27
N TYR A 42 0.64 8.94 16.42
CA TYR A 42 -0.05 8.13 17.43
C TYR A 42 -1.29 8.88 17.95
N GLY A 43 -2.47 8.28 17.79
CA GLY A 43 -3.75 8.88 18.21
C GLY A 43 -4.37 9.86 17.22
N GLY A 44 -3.79 10.04 16.01
CA GLY A 44 -4.22 11.00 14.99
C GLY A 44 -5.52 10.68 14.23
N GLY A 45 -6.34 9.75 14.73
CA GLY A 45 -7.65 9.40 14.16
C GLY A 45 -7.61 8.49 12.92
N LEU A 46 -6.44 8.00 12.50
CA LEU A 46 -6.28 7.04 11.41
C LEU A 46 -6.10 5.63 11.99
N LEU A 47 -7.04 4.72 11.74
CA LEU A 47 -6.89 3.31 12.13
C LEU A 47 -5.96 2.58 11.16
N HIS A 48 -5.22 1.57 11.66
CA HIS A 48 -4.33 0.76 10.82
C HIS A 48 -5.02 0.16 9.60
N GLY A 49 -6.23 -0.39 9.78
CA GLY A 49 -7.01 -0.95 8.66
C GLY A 49 -7.38 0.08 7.59
N GLU A 50 -7.67 1.32 7.99
CA GLU A 50 -7.96 2.42 7.06
C GLU A 50 -6.69 2.85 6.33
N ALA A 51 -5.57 2.94 7.03
CA ALA A 51 -4.29 3.26 6.42
C ALA A 51 -3.86 2.21 5.39
N VAL A 52 -4.00 0.92 5.72
CA VAL A 52 -3.73 -0.18 4.79
C VAL A 52 -4.68 -0.13 3.60
N ALA A 53 -5.98 0.17 3.80
CA ALA A 53 -6.94 0.29 2.70
C ALA A 53 -6.59 1.43 1.73
N ILE A 54 -6.28 2.63 2.25
CA ILE A 54 -5.75 3.74 1.45
C ILE A 54 -4.49 3.28 0.71
N GLY A 55 -3.59 2.60 1.42
CA GLY A 55 -2.35 2.13 0.84
C GLY A 55 -2.53 1.10 -0.27
N MET A 56 -3.54 0.23 -0.17
CA MET A 56 -3.90 -0.73 -1.21
C MET A 56 -4.37 -0.02 -2.48
N VAL A 57 -5.22 1.01 -2.34
CA VAL A 57 -5.66 1.84 -3.48
C VAL A 57 -4.47 2.56 -4.11
N LYS A 58 -3.56 3.13 -3.31
CA LYS A 58 -2.35 3.79 -3.82
C LYS A 58 -1.41 2.83 -4.55
N ALA A 59 -1.19 1.64 -4.01
CA ALA A 59 -0.41 0.60 -4.68
C ALA A 59 -1.06 0.13 -5.99
N ALA A 60 -2.38 0.03 -6.05
CA ALA A 60 -3.12 -0.31 -7.27
C ALA A 60 -3.03 0.79 -8.34
N ARG A 61 -3.19 2.06 -7.95
CA ARG A 61 -3.02 3.22 -8.85
C ARG A 61 -1.58 3.33 -9.36
N LEU A 62 -0.59 3.11 -8.50
CA LEU A 62 0.82 3.05 -8.90
C LEU A 62 1.05 1.92 -9.91
N SER A 63 0.50 0.74 -9.66
CA SER A 63 0.58 -0.39 -10.59
C SER A 63 -0.02 -0.07 -11.96
N THR A 64 -1.14 0.66 -11.97
CA THR A 64 -1.79 1.12 -13.20
C THR A 64 -0.91 2.09 -13.98
N ARG A 65 -0.38 3.13 -13.32
CA ARG A 65 0.46 4.15 -13.96
C ARG A 65 1.77 3.58 -14.51
N LEU A 66 2.29 2.53 -13.88
CA LEU A 66 3.46 1.78 -14.37
C LEU A 66 3.13 0.76 -15.48
N GLY A 67 1.86 0.67 -15.91
CA GLY A 67 1.42 -0.23 -16.98
C GLY A 67 1.33 -1.71 -16.57
N HIS A 68 1.26 -2.01 -15.26
CA HIS A 68 1.18 -3.37 -14.76
C HIS A 68 -0.25 -3.92 -14.62
N ALA A 69 -1.23 -3.02 -14.49
CA ALA A 69 -2.63 -3.34 -14.32
C ALA A 69 -3.51 -2.37 -15.14
N PRO A 70 -4.70 -2.80 -15.60
CA PRO A 70 -5.68 -1.91 -16.19
C PRO A 70 -6.26 -0.96 -15.13
N ALA A 71 -6.67 0.25 -15.53
CA ALA A 71 -7.16 1.28 -14.59
C ALA A 71 -8.40 0.83 -13.81
N GLU A 72 -9.25 0.06 -14.49
CA GLU A 72 -10.45 -0.56 -13.96
C GLU A 72 -10.15 -1.49 -12.76
N ALA A 73 -8.93 -2.03 -12.64
CA ALA A 73 -8.55 -2.85 -11.50
C ALA A 73 -8.45 -2.02 -10.20
N ALA A 74 -7.85 -0.82 -10.28
CA ALA A 74 -7.76 0.09 -9.14
C ALA A 74 -9.14 0.62 -8.74
N GLU A 75 -9.97 1.00 -9.73
CA GLU A 75 -11.34 1.46 -9.51
C GLU A 75 -12.22 0.39 -8.86
N ARG A 76 -12.12 -0.86 -9.32
CA ARG A 76 -12.86 -1.98 -8.72
C ARG A 76 -12.44 -2.25 -7.28
N LEU A 77 -11.15 -2.13 -6.97
CA LEU A 77 -10.65 -2.29 -5.61
C LEU A 77 -11.19 -1.18 -4.69
N GLU A 78 -11.10 0.07 -5.14
CA GLU A 78 -11.60 1.23 -4.40
C GLU A 78 -13.11 1.12 -4.16
N ALA A 79 -13.90 0.84 -5.20
CA ALA A 79 -15.35 0.66 -5.07
C ALA A 79 -15.72 -0.49 -4.13
N HIS A 80 -14.95 -1.59 -4.12
CA HIS A 80 -15.20 -2.70 -3.20
C HIS A 80 -14.95 -2.30 -1.74
N LEU A 81 -13.85 -1.58 -1.46
CA LEU A 81 -13.53 -1.09 -0.12
C LEU A 81 -14.56 -0.06 0.36
N GLU A 82 -14.99 0.86 -0.52
CA GLU A 82 -16.03 1.84 -0.21
C GLU A 82 -17.37 1.19 0.09
N ALA A 83 -17.75 0.13 -0.66
CA ALA A 83 -18.97 -0.64 -0.39
C ALA A 83 -18.96 -1.34 0.98
N LEU A 84 -17.78 -1.61 1.53
CA LEU A 84 -17.60 -2.14 2.89
C LEU A 84 -17.56 -1.03 3.96
N GLY A 85 -17.72 0.24 3.58
CA GLY A 85 -17.66 1.39 4.47
C GLY A 85 -16.25 1.76 4.91
N ILE A 86 -15.22 1.28 4.21
CA ILE A 86 -13.81 1.55 4.53
C ILE A 86 -13.37 2.82 3.81
N ALA A 87 -12.68 3.71 4.53
CA ALA A 87 -12.09 4.89 3.92
C ALA A 87 -10.95 4.50 2.96
N THR A 88 -11.06 4.93 1.70
CA THR A 88 -10.11 4.67 0.60
C THR A 88 -9.28 5.89 0.23
N SER A 89 -9.64 7.07 0.74
CA SER A 89 -8.95 8.33 0.48
C SER A 89 -8.57 9.01 1.80
N PRO A 90 -7.36 9.57 1.91
CA PRO A 90 -6.94 10.30 3.10
C PRO A 90 -7.81 11.53 3.40
N ARG A 91 -8.45 12.11 2.37
CA ARG A 91 -9.37 13.25 2.51
C ARG A 91 -10.60 12.93 3.37
N ARG A 92 -11.05 11.67 3.36
CA ARG A 92 -12.17 11.22 4.20
C ARG A 92 -11.81 11.19 5.68
N ILE A 93 -10.52 11.27 6.01
CA ILE A 93 -9.99 11.15 7.37
C ILE A 93 -9.56 12.51 7.90
N ARG A 94 -8.85 13.30 7.08
CA ARG A 94 -8.48 14.69 7.40
C ARG A 94 -8.72 15.61 6.22
N ASN A 95 -9.42 16.72 6.46
CA ASN A 95 -9.69 17.74 5.44
C ASN A 95 -8.43 18.42 4.90
N GLU A 96 -7.36 18.50 5.70
CA GLU A 96 -6.14 19.26 5.36
C GLU A 96 -5.14 18.47 4.48
N GLY A 97 -5.45 17.22 4.12
CA GLY A 97 -4.58 16.36 3.33
C GLY A 97 -3.28 15.96 4.07
N PHE A 98 -2.45 15.16 3.41
CA PHE A 98 -1.16 14.69 3.94
C PHE A 98 -0.05 15.19 3.04
N ALA A 99 0.88 16.01 3.54
CA ALA A 99 1.95 16.55 2.72
C ALA A 99 2.78 15.43 2.05
N VAL A 100 2.87 15.47 0.71
CA VAL A 100 3.59 14.46 -0.11
C VAL A 100 5.03 14.26 0.39
N ASP A 101 5.76 15.34 0.65
CA ASP A 101 7.15 15.26 1.14
C ASP A 101 7.26 14.50 2.47
N ALA A 102 6.27 14.66 3.36
CA ALA A 102 6.24 13.94 4.63
C ALA A 102 5.97 12.45 4.43
N LEU A 103 5.09 12.09 3.48
CA LEU A 103 4.80 10.70 3.12
C LEU A 103 6.03 10.03 2.49
N LEU A 104 6.69 10.68 1.53
CA LEU A 104 7.93 10.18 0.93
C LEU A 104 9.04 9.98 1.98
N ALA A 105 9.21 10.95 2.88
CA ALA A 105 10.16 10.85 3.98
C ALA A 105 9.81 9.72 4.97
N ALA A 106 8.52 9.43 5.18
CA ALA A 106 8.08 8.30 6.00
C ALA A 106 8.37 6.95 5.32
N MET A 107 8.07 6.81 4.02
CA MET A 107 8.38 5.60 3.25
C MET A 107 9.89 5.31 3.20
N GLY A 108 10.72 6.35 3.10
CA GLY A 108 12.17 6.21 3.11
C GLY A 108 12.76 5.86 4.50
N ARG A 109 12.07 6.18 5.59
CA ARG A 109 12.52 5.89 6.96
C ARG A 109 12.27 4.44 7.38
N ASP A 110 11.21 3.82 6.88
CA ASP A 110 10.85 2.40 7.13
C ASP A 110 12.01 1.43 6.81
N LYS A 111 12.99 1.84 5.98
CA LYS A 111 14.06 0.97 5.48
C LYS A 111 15.48 1.54 5.57
N LYS A 112 15.74 2.60 6.35
CA LYS A 112 17.13 3.03 6.64
C LYS A 112 17.97 1.96 7.36
N ALA A 113 17.36 0.85 7.80
CA ALA A 113 18.03 -0.28 8.43
C ALA A 113 18.57 -1.35 7.45
N GLU A 114 18.09 -1.45 6.21
CA GLU A 114 18.52 -2.50 5.25
C GLU A 114 18.68 -1.92 3.83
N ALA A 115 19.94 -1.66 3.44
CA ALA A 115 20.45 -1.53 2.07
C ALA A 115 19.45 -1.07 0.98
N GLY A 116 19.05 0.21 1.06
CA GLY A 116 18.85 1.11 -0.07
C GLY A 116 18.01 0.62 -1.26
N THR A 117 16.68 0.75 -1.15
CA THR A 117 15.69 1.16 -2.18
C THR A 117 14.30 0.70 -1.68
N VAL A 118 13.30 1.59 -1.72
CA VAL A 118 11.94 1.23 -1.27
C VAL A 118 11.36 0.17 -2.21
N ARG A 119 11.14 -1.03 -1.68
CA ARG A 119 10.41 -2.10 -2.36
C ARG A 119 8.92 -1.95 -2.11
N PHE A 120 8.13 -2.02 -3.18
CA PHE A 120 6.67 -1.96 -3.20
C PHE A 120 6.11 -3.32 -3.59
N VAL A 121 5.02 -3.71 -2.93
CA VAL A 121 4.16 -4.79 -3.40
C VAL A 121 3.15 -4.17 -4.35
N LEU A 122 3.28 -4.51 -5.63
CA LEU A 122 2.41 -4.04 -6.71
C LEU A 122 1.54 -5.17 -7.20
N TRP A 123 0.58 -4.83 -8.06
CA TRP A 123 -0.53 -5.68 -8.41
C TRP A 123 -0.74 -5.71 -9.94
N ARG A 124 -1.11 -6.87 -10.50
CA ARG A 124 -1.51 -6.99 -11.91
C ARG A 124 -3.02 -7.17 -12.07
N GLN A 125 -3.57 -8.13 -11.31
CA GLN A 125 -4.99 -8.51 -11.31
C GLN A 125 -5.30 -9.35 -10.08
N VAL A 126 -6.58 -9.47 -9.69
CA VAL A 126 -6.98 -10.12 -8.43
C VAL A 126 -6.29 -11.48 -8.28
N GLY A 127 -5.54 -11.66 -7.19
CA GLY A 127 -4.77 -12.88 -6.92
C GLY A 127 -3.31 -12.88 -7.42
N GLU A 128 -2.86 -11.84 -8.14
CA GLU A 128 -1.52 -11.76 -8.72
C GLU A 128 -0.81 -10.45 -8.35
N ALA A 129 0.00 -10.51 -7.28
CA ALA A 129 0.85 -9.42 -6.80
C ALA A 129 2.34 -9.79 -6.92
N PHE A 130 3.21 -8.78 -6.97
CA PHE A 130 4.65 -8.98 -7.06
C PHE A 130 5.42 -7.87 -6.32
N LEU A 131 6.65 -8.19 -5.91
CA LEU A 131 7.54 -7.24 -5.25
C LEU A 131 8.45 -6.57 -6.28
N THR A 132 8.58 -5.24 -6.25
CA THR A 132 9.51 -4.50 -7.11
C THR A 132 10.13 -3.32 -6.38
N ALA A 133 11.39 -3.03 -6.69
CA ALA A 133 12.07 -1.78 -6.30
C ALA A 133 12.16 -0.79 -7.47
N ARG A 134 11.72 -1.19 -8.67
CA ARG A 134 11.76 -0.38 -9.89
C ARG A 134 10.49 0.46 -9.97
N VAL A 135 10.46 1.53 -9.18
CA VAL A 135 9.40 2.53 -9.21
C VAL A 135 10.03 3.86 -9.58
N ASP A 136 9.55 4.45 -10.67
CA ASP A 136 9.94 5.80 -11.07
C ASP A 136 9.45 6.83 -10.02
N PRO A 137 10.35 7.65 -9.44
CA PRO A 137 9.98 8.64 -8.44
C PRO A 137 8.88 9.61 -8.91
N ALA A 138 8.92 10.06 -10.17
CA ALA A 138 7.91 10.99 -10.68
C ALA A 138 6.51 10.34 -10.72
N THR A 139 6.44 9.07 -11.07
CA THR A 139 5.19 8.30 -11.02
C THR A 139 4.69 8.11 -9.59
N LEU A 140 5.58 7.83 -8.62
CA LEU A 140 5.21 7.72 -7.21
C LEU A 140 4.67 9.07 -6.67
N ASP A 141 5.34 10.17 -6.96
CA ASP A 141 4.93 11.51 -6.55
C ASP A 141 3.54 11.84 -7.11
N ALA A 142 3.28 11.54 -8.38
CA ALA A 142 1.99 11.77 -9.00
C ALA A 142 0.85 10.98 -8.32
N VAL A 143 1.10 9.75 -7.85
CA VAL A 143 0.10 8.96 -7.10
C VAL A 143 -0.21 9.57 -5.74
N LEU A 144 0.79 10.16 -5.07
CA LEU A 144 0.60 10.84 -3.79
C LEU A 144 -0.09 12.19 -3.95
N GLN A 145 0.14 12.89 -5.06
CA GLN A 145 -0.51 14.16 -5.38
C GLN A 145 -2.02 14.02 -5.68
N ASP A 146 -2.50 12.86 -6.10
CA ASP A 146 -3.95 12.61 -6.32
C ASP A 146 -4.81 12.85 -5.06
N ASP A 147 -4.20 12.97 -3.88
CA ASP A 147 -4.89 13.26 -2.61
C ASP A 147 -5.03 14.76 -2.30
N HIS A 148 -4.44 15.65 -3.11
CA HIS A 148 -4.40 17.11 -2.94
C HIS A 148 -5.26 17.87 -3.94
#